data_AF-A0A949HTN2-F1
#
_entry.id   AF-A0A949HTN2-F1
#
_cell.length_a   1.000
_cell.length_b   1.000
_cell.length_c   1.000
_cell.angle_alpha   90.00
_cell.angle_beta   90.00
_cell.angle_gamma   90.00
#
_symmetry.space_group_name_H-M   'P 1'
#
loop_
_entity.id
_entity.type
_entity.pdbx_description
1 polymer ?
#
loop_
_entity_poly.entity_id
_entity_poly.type
_entity_poly.pdbx_seq_one_letter_code
_entity_poly.pdbx_strand_id
1 'polypeptide(L)'
;QVIKTVRDAGLYVISNYIFGFPEDTLQTMQQTLDLALELNTEMANMYPCQALPGSPLYRTAKANGWKLPDSPAGFAFLSYESEPLPTRHLTAAQVLKFRDDAWRTYFTNPPYLKLVEEKFGPQQRRNVETMAGIRLKRKLLGD
;
A
#
# COMPACT_ATOMS: atom_id res chain seq x y z
N GLN A 1 -10.93 9.61 15.70
CA GLN A 1 -11.87 9.21 16.78
C GLN A 1 -11.99 7.68 16.89
N VAL A 2 -12.40 6.96 15.84
CA VAL A 2 -12.60 5.49 15.87
C VAL A 2 -11.37 4.71 16.37
N ILE A 3 -10.18 5.01 15.85
CA ILE A 3 -8.93 4.33 16.28
C ILE A 3 -8.67 4.51 17.77
N LYS A 4 -8.93 5.70 18.32
CA LYS A 4 -8.78 5.95 19.75
C LYS A 4 -9.73 5.06 20.55
N THR A 5 -11.00 4.99 20.16
CA THR A 5 -12.00 4.15 20.82
C THR A 5 -11.61 2.67 20.82
N VAL A 6 -11.10 2.15 19.70
CA VAL A 6 -10.63 0.76 19.60
C VAL A 6 -9.43 0.52 20.54
N ARG A 7 -8.48 1.46 20.59
CA ARG A 7 -7.32 1.39 21.50
C ARG A 7 -7.70 1.50 22.97
N ASP A 8 -8.64 2.37 23.32
CA ASP A 8 -9.15 2.52 24.68
C ASP A 8 -9.82 1.22 25.18
N ALA A 9 -10.37 0.41 24.26
CA ALA A 9 -10.89 -0.92 24.55
C ALA A 9 -9.81 -2.03 24.63
N GLY A 10 -8.53 -1.67 24.52
CA GLY A 10 -7.42 -2.63 24.58
C GLY A 10 -7.19 -3.44 23.29
N LEU A 11 -7.79 -3.01 22.17
CA LEU A 11 -7.65 -3.69 20.87
C LEU A 11 -6.63 -2.98 19.97
N TYR A 12 -5.94 -3.77 19.15
CA TYR A 12 -5.01 -3.28 18.14
C TYR A 12 -5.70 -3.08 16.79
N VAL A 13 -5.19 -2.12 16.00
CA VAL A 13 -5.77 -1.77 14.71
C VAL A 13 -4.85 -2.21 13.57
N ILE A 14 -5.46 -2.85 12.59
CA ILE A 14 -4.85 -3.12 11.29
C ILE A 14 -5.50 -2.22 10.25
N SER A 15 -4.72 -1.35 9.62
CA SER A 15 -5.23 -0.44 8.59
C SER A 15 -4.85 -0.93 7.19
N ASN A 16 -5.72 -0.74 6.22
CA ASN A 16 -5.45 -1.04 4.82
C ASN A 16 -5.63 0.25 4.01
N TYR A 17 -4.62 0.61 3.22
CA TYR A 17 -4.61 1.79 2.36
C TYR A 17 -4.49 1.35 0.91
N ILE A 18 -5.22 2.01 0.02
CA ILE A 18 -5.19 1.76 -1.42
C ILE A 18 -4.82 3.07 -2.11
N PHE A 19 -3.86 3.00 -3.03
CA PHE A 19 -3.39 4.14 -3.81
C PHE A 19 -3.69 3.94 -5.29
N GLY A 20 -4.08 5.00 -5.99
CA GLY A 20 -4.21 4.99 -7.44
C GLY A 20 -5.59 4.54 -7.91
N PHE A 21 -6.65 4.91 -7.19
CA PHE A 21 -8.00 4.86 -7.75
C PHE A 21 -8.11 5.74 -9.02
N PRO A 22 -9.12 5.54 -9.89
CA PRO A 22 -9.16 6.19 -11.20
C PRO A 22 -8.96 7.71 -11.20
N GLU A 23 -9.43 8.44 -10.18
CA GLU A 23 -9.28 9.90 -10.06
C GLU A 23 -8.13 10.31 -9.12
N ASP A 24 -7.34 9.37 -8.60
CA ASP A 24 -6.22 9.72 -7.72
C ASP A 24 -5.15 10.50 -8.48
N THR A 25 -4.67 11.54 -7.80
CA THR A 25 -3.51 12.33 -8.18
C THR A 25 -2.36 12.01 -7.24
N LEU A 26 -1.16 12.53 -7.54
CA LEU A 26 -0.04 12.41 -6.61
C LEU A 26 -0.37 13.05 -5.24
N GLN A 27 -1.11 14.17 -5.26
CA GLN A 27 -1.52 14.87 -4.05
C GLN A 27 -2.48 14.04 -3.19
N THR A 28 -3.49 13.39 -3.77
CA THR A 28 -4.47 12.61 -3.00
C THR A 28 -3.87 11.31 -2.46
N MET A 29 -2.96 10.68 -3.21
CA MET A 29 -2.18 9.55 -2.70
C MET A 29 -1.26 9.98 -1.55
N GLN A 30 -0.64 11.16 -1.62
CA GLN A 30 0.15 11.71 -0.52
C GLN A 30 -0.72 11.97 0.72
N GLN A 31 -1.90 12.57 0.57
CA GLN A 31 -2.85 12.76 1.67
C GLN A 31 -3.21 11.43 2.35
N THR A 32 -3.34 10.35 1.58
CA THR A 32 -3.60 9.01 2.13
C THR A 32 -2.39 8.48 2.93
N LEU A 33 -1.16 8.71 2.46
CA LEU A 33 0.06 8.36 3.21
C LEU A 33 0.20 9.21 4.48
N ASP A 34 -0.07 10.51 4.39
CA ASP A 34 -0.01 11.43 5.54
C ASP A 34 -1.00 10.99 6.63
N LEU A 35 -2.22 10.64 6.23
CA LEU A 35 -3.21 10.06 7.14
C LEU A 35 -2.70 8.75 7.75
N ALA A 36 -2.09 7.86 6.96
CA ALA A 36 -1.55 6.62 7.50
C ALA A 36 -0.50 6.88 8.60
N LEU A 37 0.43 7.80 8.34
CA LEU A 37 1.47 8.20 9.28
C LEU A 37 0.90 8.87 10.54
N GLU A 38 -0.15 9.69 10.39
CA GLU A 38 -0.86 10.32 11.52
C GLU A 38 -1.56 9.27 12.40
N LEU A 39 -2.26 8.32 11.78
CA LEU A 39 -3.00 7.29 12.49
C LEU A 39 -2.06 6.29 13.20
N ASN A 40 -0.90 6.03 12.61
CA ASN A 40 0.19 5.20 13.11
C ASN A 40 -0.34 3.92 13.77
N THR A 41 -1.04 3.08 13.00
CA THR A 41 -1.67 1.86 13.51
C THR A 41 -0.67 0.72 13.69
N GLU A 42 -0.98 -0.21 14.57
CA GLU A 42 -0.09 -1.29 15.01
C GLU A 42 0.33 -2.22 13.85
N MET A 43 -0.48 -2.26 12.78
CA MET A 43 -0.10 -2.80 11.49
C MET A 43 -0.76 -2.00 10.36
N ALA A 44 -0.11 -1.98 9.20
CA ALA A 44 -0.65 -1.38 7.99
C ALA A 44 -0.39 -2.26 6.75
N ASN A 45 -1.33 -2.27 5.82
CA ASN A 45 -1.10 -2.75 4.47
C ASN A 45 -1.29 -1.62 3.46
N MET A 46 -0.51 -1.66 2.39
CA MET A 46 -0.53 -0.67 1.33
C MET A 46 -0.62 -1.36 -0.02
N TYR A 47 -1.68 -1.07 -0.76
CA TYR A 47 -1.97 -1.69 -2.04
C TYR A 47 -2.02 -0.61 -3.14
N PRO A 48 -1.45 -0.89 -4.32
CA PRO A 48 -1.85 -0.14 -5.50
C PRO A 48 -3.23 -0.63 -5.94
N CYS A 49 -4.04 0.25 -6.53
CA CYS A 49 -5.38 -0.11 -7.00
C CYS A 49 -5.27 -1.06 -8.19
N GLN A 50 -5.84 -2.25 -8.04
CA GLN A 50 -5.83 -3.27 -9.08
C GLN A 50 -7.25 -3.68 -9.44
N ALA A 51 -7.51 -3.83 -10.74
CA ALA A 51 -8.71 -4.46 -11.25
C ALA A 51 -8.64 -5.99 -11.03
N LEU A 52 -8.83 -6.46 -9.80
CA LEU A 52 -8.76 -7.90 -9.51
C LEU A 52 -9.86 -8.68 -10.25
N PRO A 53 -9.58 -9.86 -10.83
CA PRO A 53 -10.58 -10.67 -11.52
C PRO A 53 -11.83 -10.89 -10.68
N GLY A 54 -13.00 -10.61 -11.26
CA GLY A 54 -14.30 -10.69 -10.57
C GLY A 54 -14.75 -9.42 -9.85
N SER A 55 -13.87 -8.45 -9.63
CA SER A 55 -14.23 -7.16 -9.00
C SER A 55 -15.09 -6.27 -9.93
N PRO A 56 -15.88 -5.33 -9.38
CA PRO A 56 -16.56 -4.31 -10.18
C PRO A 56 -15.60 -3.50 -11.06
N LEU A 57 -14.41 -3.20 -10.54
CA LEU A 57 -13.38 -2.46 -11.26
C LEU A 57 -12.84 -3.26 -12.46
N TYR A 58 -12.67 -4.56 -12.32
CA TYR A 58 -12.28 -5.45 -13.43
C TYR A 58 -13.35 -5.53 -14.52
N ARG A 59 -14.63 -5.60 -14.16
CA ARG A 59 -15.72 -5.53 -15.14
C ARG A 59 -15.72 -4.19 -15.88
N THR A 60 -15.49 -3.10 -15.15
CA THR A 60 -15.39 -1.74 -15.73
C THR A 60 -14.20 -1.63 -16.67
N ALA A 61 -13.03 -2.12 -16.27
CA ALA A 61 -11.83 -2.16 -17.11
C ALA A 61 -12.08 -2.95 -18.40
N LYS A 62 -12.73 -4.11 -18.33
CA LYS A 62 -13.11 -4.89 -19.52
C LYS A 62 -14.08 -4.14 -20.43
N ALA A 63 -15.13 -3.55 -19.86
CA ALA A 63 -16.14 -2.82 -20.63
C ALA A 63 -15.55 -1.60 -21.37
N ASN A 64 -14.57 -0.93 -20.76
CA ASN A 64 -13.92 0.25 -21.31
C ASN A 64 -12.64 -0.06 -22.11
N GLY A 65 -12.27 -1.33 -22.26
CA GLY A 65 -11.04 -1.74 -22.96
C GLY A 65 -9.75 -1.28 -22.27
N TRP A 66 -9.75 -1.07 -20.96
CA TRP A 66 -8.55 -0.71 -20.21
C TRP A 66 -7.57 -1.88 -20.15
N LYS A 67 -6.27 -1.56 -20.20
CA LYS A 67 -5.23 -2.58 -20.08
C LYS A 67 -5.35 -3.30 -18.73
N LEU A 68 -5.31 -4.62 -18.79
CA LEU A 68 -5.26 -5.51 -17.64
C LEU A 68 -3.97 -6.34 -17.70
N PRO A 69 -3.48 -6.85 -16.56
CA PRO A 69 -2.33 -7.74 -16.55
C PRO A 69 -2.50 -8.96 -17.46
N ASP A 70 -1.43 -9.30 -18.19
CA ASP A 70 -1.40 -10.43 -19.13
C ASP A 70 -1.26 -11.81 -18.43
N SER A 71 -0.94 -11.80 -17.13
CA SER A 71 -0.75 -13.03 -16.34
C SER A 71 -1.31 -12.90 -14.93
N PRO A 72 -1.61 -14.03 -14.25
CA PRO A 72 -2.01 -14.03 -12.84
C PRO A 72 -1.00 -13.32 -11.93
N ALA A 73 0.30 -13.41 -12.25
CA ALA A 73 1.36 -12.76 -11.47
C ALA A 73 1.23 -11.24 -11.46
N GLY A 74 0.72 -10.62 -12.52
CA GLY A 74 0.50 -9.17 -12.54
C GLY A 74 -0.61 -8.69 -11.61
N PHE A 75 -1.52 -9.58 -11.19
CA PHE A 75 -2.52 -9.30 -10.15
C PHE A 75 -2.01 -9.52 -8.72
N ALA A 76 -0.79 -10.05 -8.55
CA ALA A 76 -0.20 -10.21 -7.23
C ALA A 76 0.46 -8.89 -6.80
N PHE A 77 0.09 -8.38 -5.62
CA PHE A 77 0.56 -7.07 -5.17
C PHE A 77 2.08 -7.00 -4.97
N LEU A 78 2.73 -8.08 -4.56
CA LEU A 78 4.16 -8.09 -4.21
C LEU A 78 5.05 -8.75 -5.27
N SER A 79 4.50 -9.15 -6.43
CA SER A 79 5.25 -9.80 -7.51
C SER A 79 6.14 -8.84 -8.29
N TYR A 80 7.11 -9.40 -9.01
CA TYR A 80 7.94 -8.66 -9.97
C TYR A 80 7.08 -8.08 -11.11
N GLU A 81 6.05 -8.81 -11.52
CA GLU A 81 5.14 -8.48 -12.62
C GLU A 81 3.97 -7.57 -12.22
N SER A 82 3.87 -7.16 -10.95
CA SER A 82 2.72 -6.42 -10.42
C SER A 82 2.38 -5.21 -11.30
N GLU A 83 1.15 -5.17 -11.80
CA GLU A 83 0.70 -4.15 -12.76
C GLU A 83 -0.66 -3.60 -12.32
N PRO A 84 -0.67 -2.47 -11.57
CA PRO A 84 -1.92 -1.83 -11.20
C PRO A 84 -2.55 -1.08 -12.37
N LEU A 85 -3.79 -0.61 -12.17
CA LEU A 85 -4.38 0.31 -13.14
C LEU A 85 -3.66 1.66 -13.13
N PRO A 86 -3.57 2.36 -14.28
CA PRO A 86 -3.30 3.78 -14.27
C PRO A 86 -4.49 4.54 -13.67
N THR A 87 -4.23 5.76 -13.20
CA THR A 87 -5.29 6.74 -12.94
C THR A 87 -5.49 7.60 -14.19
N ARG A 88 -6.46 8.51 -14.17
CA ARG A 88 -6.59 9.55 -15.20
C ARG A 88 -5.44 10.55 -15.22
N HIS A 89 -4.62 10.57 -14.17
CA HIS A 89 -3.55 11.55 -13.95
C HIS A 89 -2.16 10.92 -13.89
N LEU A 90 -2.06 9.62 -13.61
CA LEU A 90 -0.82 8.92 -13.33
C LEU A 90 -0.76 7.60 -14.09
N THR A 91 0.43 7.28 -14.59
CA THR A 91 0.72 5.96 -15.14
C THR A 91 0.69 4.88 -14.06
N ALA A 92 0.45 3.63 -14.46
CA ALA A 92 0.53 2.47 -13.55
C ALA A 92 1.91 2.36 -12.87
N ALA A 93 2.99 2.73 -13.58
CA ALA A 93 4.35 2.77 -13.04
C ALA A 93 4.48 3.80 -11.90
N GLN A 94 3.92 5.02 -12.08
CA GLN A 94 3.92 6.05 -11.05
C GLN A 94 3.13 5.62 -9.80
N VAL A 95 1.97 4.97 -9.98
CA VAL A 95 1.17 4.43 -8.86
C VAL A 95 1.95 3.34 -8.11
N LEU A 96 2.53 2.38 -8.84
CA LEU A 96 3.28 1.29 -8.24
C LEU A 96 4.51 1.79 -7.48
N LYS A 97 5.27 2.70 -8.10
CA LYS A 97 6.41 3.35 -7.46
C LYS A 97 5.99 4.10 -6.20
N PHE A 98 4.92 4.91 -6.28
CA PHE A 98 4.41 5.63 -5.12
C PHE A 98 4.05 4.68 -3.99
N ARG A 99 3.33 3.59 -4.27
CA ARG A 99 2.99 2.61 -3.24
C ARG A 99 4.23 2.04 -2.56
N ASP A 100 5.22 1.61 -3.34
CA ASP A 100 6.44 0.98 -2.79
C ASP A 100 7.24 1.98 -1.92
N ASP A 101 7.30 3.24 -2.34
CA ASP A 101 7.91 4.33 -1.55
C ASP A 101 7.09 4.68 -0.30
N ALA A 102 5.76 4.69 -0.39
CA ALA A 102 4.85 4.92 0.73
C ALA A 102 4.97 3.83 1.80
N TRP A 103 5.02 2.56 1.38
CA TRP A 103 5.24 1.43 2.26
C TRP A 103 6.57 1.59 3.00
N ARG A 104 7.65 1.89 2.28
CA ARG A 104 8.96 2.12 2.89
C ARG A 104 8.95 3.28 3.88
N THR A 105 8.32 4.39 3.50
CA THR A 105 8.17 5.57 4.37
C THR A 105 7.50 5.20 5.69
N TYR A 106 6.40 4.45 5.64
CA TYR A 106 5.68 4.02 6.84
C TYR A 106 6.49 3.06 7.71
N PHE A 107 7.03 1.99 7.11
CA PHE A 107 7.71 0.92 7.85
C PHE A 107 9.12 1.28 8.32
N THR A 108 9.67 2.42 7.88
CA THR A 108 10.91 3.00 8.41
C THR A 108 10.66 4.22 9.30
N ASN A 109 9.40 4.61 9.51
CA ASN A 109 9.03 5.79 10.29
C ASN A 109 9.36 5.59 11.78
N PRO A 110 10.17 6.46 12.44
CA PRO A 110 10.53 6.27 13.84
C PRO A 110 9.36 6.16 14.83
N PRO A 111 8.26 6.95 14.72
CA PRO A 111 7.04 6.76 15.51
C PRO A 111 6.40 5.38 15.37
N TYR A 112 6.43 4.77 14.17
CA TYR A 112 5.89 3.43 13.97
C TYR A 112 6.80 2.37 14.61
N LEU A 113 8.11 2.47 14.40
CA LEU A 113 9.07 1.55 15.01
C LEU A 113 9.01 1.59 16.54
N LYS A 114 8.85 2.78 17.11
CA LYS A 114 8.63 2.97 18.55
C LYS A 114 7.34 2.31 19.01
N LEU A 115 6.23 2.51 18.30
CA LEU A 115 4.96 1.85 18.61
C LEU A 115 5.10 0.32 18.64
N VAL A 116 5.72 -0.26 17.61
CA VAL A 116 5.92 -1.71 17.50
C VAL A 116 6.78 -2.22 18.67
N GLU A 117 7.86 -1.52 19.02
CA GLU A 117 8.72 -1.88 20.15
C GLU A 117 7.97 -1.83 21.49
N GLU A 118 7.20 -0.76 21.74
CA GLU A 118 6.45 -0.58 22.98
C GLU A 118 5.32 -1.60 23.14
N LYS A 119 4.66 -1.99 22.05
CA LYS A 119 3.51 -2.92 22.09
C LYS A 119 3.91 -4.39 21.98
N PHE A 120 4.93 -4.70 21.19
CA PHE A 120 5.27 -6.08 20.81
C PHE A 120 6.73 -6.45 21.10
N GLY A 121 7.52 -5.53 21.64
CA GLY A 121 8.89 -5.75 22.06
C GLY A 121 9.95 -5.53 20.97
N PRO A 122 11.23 -5.44 21.38
CA PRO A 122 12.33 -5.05 20.50
C PRO A 122 12.62 -6.07 19.40
N GLN A 123 12.26 -7.35 19.58
CA GLN A 123 12.40 -8.34 18.52
C GLN A 123 11.48 -8.05 17.33
N GLN A 124 10.26 -7.58 17.58
CA GLN A 124 9.31 -7.30 16.48
C GLN A 124 9.70 -6.03 15.73
N ARG A 125 10.25 -5.03 16.41
CA ARG A 125 10.89 -3.89 15.75
C ARG A 125 12.01 -4.34 14.81
N ARG A 126 12.92 -5.21 15.27
CA ARG A 126 14.01 -5.74 14.42
C ARG A 126 13.48 -6.52 13.21
N ASN A 127 12.41 -7.29 13.39
CA ASN A 127 11.76 -8.01 12.29
C ASN A 127 11.22 -7.02 11.23
N VAL A 128 10.57 -5.94 11.68
CA VAL A 128 10.09 -4.86 10.80
C VAL A 128 11.25 -4.18 10.08
N GLU A 129 12.31 -3.78 10.77
CA GLU A 129 13.48 -3.14 10.18
C GLU A 129 14.14 -4.05 9.14
N THR A 130 14.27 -5.34 9.44
CA THR A 130 14.81 -6.35 8.51
C THR A 130 13.93 -6.47 7.25
N MET A 131 12.61 -6.61 7.43
CA MET A 131 11.66 -6.67 6.32
C MET A 131 11.71 -5.38 5.48
N ALA A 132 11.77 -4.22 6.12
CA ALA A 132 11.85 -2.92 5.46
C ALA A 132 13.18 -2.67 4.73
N GLY A 133 14.21 -3.47 5.01
CA GLY A 133 15.47 -3.50 4.26
C GLY A 133 15.33 -4.10 2.86
N ILE A 134 14.30 -4.93 2.62
CA ILE A 134 14.07 -5.56 1.31
C ILE A 134 13.47 -4.54 0.34
N ARG A 135 14.04 -4.46 -0.87
CA ARG A 135 13.49 -3.67 -1.98
C ARG A 135 12.88 -4.62 -2.99
N LEU A 136 11.60 -4.44 -3.27
CA LEU A 136 10.92 -5.19 -4.31
C LEU A 136 11.41 -4.66 -5.66
N LYS A 137 11.90 -5.56 -6.51
CA LYS A 137 12.17 -5.25 -7.91
C LYS A 137 10.85 -5.27 -8.68
N ARG A 138 10.68 -4.37 -9.64
CA ARG A 138 9.48 -4.30 -10.48
C ARG A 138 9.83 -4.27 -11.95
N LYS A 139 9.24 -5.20 -12.72
CA LYS A 139 9.30 -5.20 -14.18
C LYS A 139 8.82 -3.87 -14.76
N LEU A 140 7.73 -3.34 -14.19
CA LEU A 140 7.10 -2.09 -14.63
C LEU A 140 7.97 -0.84 -14.38
N LEU A 141 8.95 -0.92 -13.48
CA LEU A 141 9.89 0.17 -13.18
C LEU A 141 11.26 0.00 -13.86
N GLY A 142 11.53 -1.16 -14.48
CA GLY A 142 12.78 -1.45 -15.18
C GLY A 142 13.92 -2.00 -14.31
N ASP A 143 13.61 -2.60 -13.14
CA ASP A 143 14.57 -3.15 -12.16
C ASP A 143 15.04 -4.60 -12.43
#